data_AF-A0ABC8JNL8-F1
#
_entry.id   AF-A0ABC8JNL8-F1
#
_cell.length_a   1.000
_cell.length_b   1.000
_cell.length_c   1.000
_cell.angle_alpha   90.00
_cell.angle_beta   90.00
_cell.angle_gamma   90.00
#
_symmetry.space_group_name_H-M   'P 1'
#
loop_
_entity.id
_entity.type
_entity.pdbx_description
1 polymer ?
#
loop_
_entity_poly.entity_id
_entity_poly.type
_entity_poly.pdbx_seq_one_letter_code
_entity_poly.pdbx_strand_id
1 'polypeptide(L)'
;MYRMLLDAHPSINTDHMNSQFLHPVTLKSNEKQRMKHMLYFLLALTVVSAATARPGEPVLDVDGDNVSDGSYYVLPRILGAAGGGLTLVPSGGNKCPLYIGQGDSSS
;
A
#
# COMPACT_ATOMS: atom_id res chain seq x y z
N MET A 1 10.60 -12.67 -1.67
CA MET A 1 10.86 -12.01 -0.37
C MET A 1 10.51 -12.96 0.80
N TYR A 2 11.14 -14.14 0.88
CA TYR A 2 10.96 -15.12 1.97
C TYR A 2 12.29 -15.82 2.32
N ARG A 3 13.42 -15.17 2.05
CA ARG A 3 14.76 -15.79 2.12
C ARG A 3 15.76 -15.03 3.01
N MET A 4 15.29 -14.15 3.89
CA MET A 4 16.15 -13.37 4.80
C MET A 4 15.97 -13.70 6.29
N LEU A 5 15.29 -14.80 6.63
CA LEU A 5 14.88 -15.07 8.03
C LEU A 5 15.51 -16.34 8.61
N LEU A 6 16.74 -16.67 8.19
CA LEU A 6 17.57 -17.70 8.79
C LEU A 6 19.01 -17.19 8.73
N ASP A 7 19.38 -16.28 9.62
CA ASP A 7 20.77 -16.04 10.04
C ASP A 7 20.76 -14.96 11.13
N ALA A 8 20.41 -15.36 12.35
CA ALA A 8 20.70 -14.61 13.56
C ALA A 8 20.73 -15.57 14.74
N HIS A 9 21.88 -16.20 14.95
CA HIS A 9 22.25 -16.74 16.26
C HIS A 9 23.03 -15.68 17.02
N PRO A 10 22.43 -14.99 18.02
CA PRO A 10 23.19 -14.40 19.09
C PRO A 10 23.21 -15.38 20.26
N SER A 11 24.38 -15.96 20.53
CA SER A 11 24.66 -16.64 21.79
C SER A 11 24.68 -15.60 22.91
N ILE A 12 23.52 -15.32 23.49
CA ILE A 12 23.42 -14.46 24.68
C ILE A 12 23.61 -15.36 25.91
N ASN A 13 24.78 -15.25 26.53
CA ASN A 13 25.06 -15.86 27.82
C ASN A 13 24.27 -15.09 28.89
N THR A 14 23.15 -15.62 29.34
CA THR A 14 22.26 -14.97 30.32
C THR A 14 22.57 -15.42 31.74
N ASP A 15 23.79 -15.16 32.20
CA ASP A 15 24.07 -15.15 33.64
C ASP A 15 23.88 -13.71 34.11
N HIS A 16 22.90 -13.49 34.98
CA HIS A 16 22.59 -12.22 35.67
C HIS A 16 21.47 -11.34 35.08
N MET A 17 20.26 -11.90 34.92
CA MET A 17 19.03 -11.10 34.94
C MET A 17 18.33 -11.27 36.29
N ASN A 18 18.10 -10.15 36.97
CA ASN A 18 17.50 -10.07 38.30
C ASN A 18 16.08 -10.68 38.32
N SER A 19 15.93 -11.81 39.02
CA SER A 19 14.71 -12.64 39.10
C SER A 19 13.60 -12.04 39.99
N GLN A 20 13.44 -10.71 40.02
CA GLN A 20 12.49 -10.04 40.93
C GLN A 20 11.39 -9.26 40.20
N PHE A 21 11.41 -9.17 38.86
CA PHE A 21 10.39 -8.43 38.10
C PHE A 21 9.61 -9.26 37.07
N LEU A 22 9.87 -10.56 36.98
CA LEU A 22 9.10 -11.50 36.16
C LEU A 22 8.14 -12.29 37.05
N HIS A 23 7.17 -11.61 37.68
CA HIS A 23 6.01 -12.34 38.21
C HIS A 23 5.10 -12.67 37.01
N PRO A 24 4.95 -13.96 36.64
CA PRO A 24 4.03 -14.32 35.58
C PRO A 24 2.62 -13.92 36.02
N VAL A 25 1.93 -13.11 35.20
CA VAL A 25 0.50 -12.86 35.40
C VAL A 25 -0.22 -14.17 35.12
N THR A 26 -0.60 -14.87 36.17
CA THR A 26 -1.29 -16.16 36.09
C THR A 26 -2.77 -15.92 35.78
N LEU A 27 -3.12 -15.87 34.51
CA LEU A 27 -4.52 -15.79 34.08
C LEU A 27 -5.27 -17.05 34.51
N LYS A 28 -6.51 -16.90 34.99
CA LYS A 28 -7.33 -18.09 35.29
C LYS A 28 -7.52 -18.94 34.04
N SER A 29 -7.66 -20.25 34.23
CA SER A 29 -7.87 -21.21 33.14
C SER A 29 -9.00 -20.80 32.18
N ASN A 30 -10.11 -20.25 32.70
CA ASN A 30 -11.21 -19.75 31.88
C ASN A 30 -10.83 -18.52 31.05
N GLU A 31 -10.02 -17.61 31.60
CA GLU A 31 -9.54 -16.43 30.89
C GLU A 31 -8.48 -16.80 29.85
N LYS A 32 -7.57 -17.72 30.19
CA LYS A 32 -6.59 -18.29 29.25
C LYS A 32 -7.30 -18.98 28.08
N GLN A 33 -8.38 -19.72 28.36
CA GLN A 33 -9.16 -20.37 27.33
C GLN A 33 -9.97 -19.36 26.49
N ARG A 34 -10.53 -18.32 27.10
CA ARG A 34 -11.21 -17.23 26.39
C ARG A 34 -10.26 -16.51 25.43
N MET A 35 -9.05 -16.19 25.89
CA MET A 35 -8.02 -15.53 25.07
C MET A 35 -7.58 -16.39 23.89
N LYS A 36 -7.43 -17.71 24.08
CA LYS A 36 -7.12 -18.64 22.98
C LYS A 36 -8.21 -18.66 21.91
N HIS A 37 -9.48 -18.75 22.29
CA HIS A 37 -10.58 -18.72 21.32
C HIS A 37 -10.67 -17.39 20.59
N MET A 38 -10.49 -16.27 21.29
CA MET A 38 -10.44 -14.95 20.66
C MET A 38 -9.27 -14.86 19.67
N LEU A 39 -8.10 -15.37 20.04
CA LEU A 39 -6.95 -15.42 19.13
C LEU A 39 -7.24 -16.27 17.89
N TYR A 40 -7.78 -17.49 18.05
CA TYR A 40 -8.14 -18.35 16.92
C TYR A 40 -9.23 -17.74 16.04
N PHE A 41 -10.23 -17.10 16.64
CA PHE A 41 -11.29 -16.40 15.91
C PHE A 41 -10.73 -15.23 15.10
N LEU A 42 -9.90 -14.39 15.70
CA LEU A 42 -9.25 -13.29 14.99
C LEU A 42 -8.31 -13.80 13.89
N LEU A 43 -7.59 -14.90 14.13
CA LEU A 43 -6.73 -15.51 13.13
C LEU A 43 -7.56 -16.04 11.95
N ALA A 44 -8.64 -16.76 12.22
CA ALA A 44 -9.56 -17.26 11.20
C ALA A 44 -10.18 -16.11 10.40
N LEU A 45 -10.63 -15.05 11.08
CA LEU A 45 -11.17 -13.86 10.44
C LEU A 45 -10.12 -13.20 9.54
N THR A 46 -8.89 -13.05 10.02
CA THR A 46 -7.78 -12.47 9.25
C THR A 46 -7.48 -13.29 7.99
N VAL A 47 -7.46 -14.63 8.09
CA VAL A 47 -7.24 -15.53 6.95
C VAL A 47 -8.37 -15.39 5.92
N VAL A 48 -9.63 -15.36 6.36
CA VAL A 48 -10.78 -15.18 5.47
C VAL A 48 -10.73 -13.81 4.80
N SER A 49 -10.51 -12.73 5.55
CA SER A 49 -10.41 -11.37 5.00
C SER A 49 -9.29 -11.26 3.98
N ALA A 50 -8.10 -11.79 4.26
CA ALA A 50 -6.98 -11.79 3.33
C ALA A 50 -7.27 -12.60 2.05
N ALA A 51 -7.96 -13.74 2.16
CA ALA A 51 -8.34 -14.55 1.00
C ALA A 51 -9.41 -13.89 0.11
N THR A 52 -10.24 -13.03 0.70
CA THR A 52 -11.28 -12.27 -0.03
C THR A 52 -10.82 -10.90 -0.52
N ALA A 53 -9.62 -10.46 -0.13
CA ALA A 53 -9.06 -9.20 -0.57
C ALA A 53 -8.81 -9.28 -2.08
N ARG A 54 -9.58 -8.52 -2.86
CA ARG A 54 -9.32 -8.33 -4.29
C ARG A 54 -8.46 -7.09 -4.45
N PRO A 55 -7.34 -7.15 -5.18
CA PRO A 55 -6.70 -5.93 -5.63
C PRO A 55 -7.69 -5.12 -6.46
N GLY A 56 -7.54 -3.80 -6.48
CA GLY A 56 -8.23 -2.98 -7.46
C GLY A 56 -7.84 -3.42 -8.87
N GLU A 57 -8.76 -3.29 -9.82
CA GLU A 57 -8.44 -3.53 -11.23
C GLU A 57 -7.37 -2.53 -11.70
N PRO A 58 -6.41 -2.96 -12.53
CA PRO A 58 -5.41 -2.06 -13.07
C PRO A 58 -6.07 -0.99 -13.96
N VAL A 59 -5.53 0.23 -13.91
CA VAL A 59 -5.89 1.27 -14.88
C VAL A 59 -5.23 0.89 -16.20
N LEU A 60 -6.02 0.86 -17.27
CA LEU A 60 -5.53 0.60 -18.61
C LEU A 60 -5.37 1.90 -19.38
N ASP A 61 -4.34 1.99 -20.22
CA ASP A 61 -4.18 3.08 -21.18
C ASP A 61 -5.08 2.88 -22.41
N VAL A 62 -4.90 3.73 -23.42
CA VAL A 62 -5.69 3.68 -24.66
C VAL A 62 -5.37 2.46 -25.53
N ASP A 63 -4.18 1.88 -25.37
CA ASP A 63 -3.73 0.68 -26.06
C ASP A 63 -4.19 -0.60 -25.34
N GLY A 64 -4.69 -0.46 -24.10
CA GLY A 64 -5.17 -1.55 -23.26
C GLY A 64 -4.10 -2.12 -22.34
N ASP A 65 -2.95 -1.47 -22.24
CA ASP A 65 -1.83 -1.87 -21.38
C ASP A 65 -2.00 -1.30 -19.97
N ASN A 66 -1.46 -2.00 -18.98
CA ASN A 66 -1.51 -1.56 -17.58
C ASN A 66 -0.69 -0.28 -17.39
N VAL A 67 -1.30 0.77 -16.85
CA VAL A 67 -0.62 1.97 -16.39
C VAL A 67 0.18 1.65 -15.13
N SER A 68 1.50 1.83 -15.20
CA SER A 68 2.44 1.55 -14.11
C SER A 68 3.37 2.73 -13.83
N ASP A 69 4.48 2.49 -13.13
CA ASP A 69 5.55 3.48 -12.99
C ASP A 69 6.08 3.86 -14.38
N GLY A 70 5.96 5.14 -14.75
CA GLY A 70 6.18 5.59 -16.11
C GLY A 70 5.64 6.98 -16.40
N SER A 71 5.64 7.37 -17.67
CA SER A 71 5.13 8.66 -18.15
C SER A 71 4.06 8.44 -19.20
N TYR A 72 2.89 9.03 -18.98
CA TYR A 72 1.71 8.87 -19.83
C TYR A 72 1.15 10.24 -20.19
N TYR A 73 0.59 10.35 -21.39
CA TYR A 73 -0.19 11.52 -21.77
C TYR A 73 -1.61 11.39 -21.24
N VAL A 74 -2.20 12.52 -20.82
CA VAL A 74 -3.62 12.62 -20.49
C VAL A 74 -4.31 13.24 -21.68
N LEU A 75 -5.16 12.46 -22.36
CA LEU A 75 -5.90 12.88 -23.55
C LEU A 75 -7.41 12.97 -23.25
N PRO A 76 -8.16 13.81 -23.99
CA PRO A 76 -9.61 13.82 -23.92
C PRO A 76 -10.17 12.46 -24.31
N ARG A 77 -11.09 11.93 -23.49
CA ARG A 77 -11.71 10.62 -23.75
C ARG A 77 -12.51 10.57 -25.07
N ILE A 78 -13.03 11.72 -25.51
CA ILE A 78 -13.80 11.83 -26.76
C ILE A 78 -12.87 12.36 -27.84
N LEU A 79 -12.53 11.51 -28.81
CA LEU A 79 -11.76 11.91 -29.98
C LEU A 79 -12.51 12.98 -30.78
N GLY A 80 -11.84 14.11 -31.06
CA GLY A 80 -12.42 15.24 -31.78
C GLY A 80 -13.25 16.21 -30.93
N ALA A 81 -13.36 16.00 -29.61
CA ALA A 81 -13.75 17.07 -28.70
C ALA A 81 -12.71 18.20 -28.71
N ALA A 82 -13.11 19.42 -28.33
CA ALA A 82 -12.19 20.55 -28.32
C ALA A 82 -10.97 20.30 -27.41
N GLY A 83 -9.78 20.64 -27.91
CA GLY A 83 -8.50 20.54 -27.22
C GLY A 83 -7.75 19.23 -27.45
N GLY A 84 -6.59 19.12 -26.82
CA GLY A 84 -5.64 18.01 -26.90
C GLY A 84 -5.14 17.58 -25.53
N GLY A 85 -3.89 17.12 -25.44
CA GLY A 85 -3.30 16.67 -24.18
C GLY A 85 -3.04 17.79 -23.17
N LEU A 86 -2.70 17.42 -21.93
CA LEU A 86 -2.25 18.38 -20.92
C LEU A 86 -0.85 18.94 -21.25
N THR A 87 -0.67 20.25 -21.05
CA THR A 87 0.59 20.95 -21.27
C THR A 87 0.80 22.07 -20.24
N LEU A 88 2.00 22.62 -20.16
CA LEU A 88 2.29 23.81 -19.35
C LEU A 88 1.79 25.06 -20.09
N VAL A 89 0.96 25.85 -19.41
CA VAL A 89 0.37 27.08 -19.92
C VAL A 89 0.76 28.28 -19.04
N PRO A 90 0.98 29.47 -19.63
CA PRO A 90 1.12 30.70 -18.87
C PRO A 90 -0.22 31.14 -18.26
N SER A 91 -0.17 31.89 -17.16
CA SER A 91 -1.36 32.50 -16.56
C SER A 91 -1.07 33.90 -16.04
N GLY A 92 -2.09 34.78 -16.08
CA GLY A 92 -2.02 36.12 -15.51
C GLY A 92 -0.95 37.04 -16.12
N GLY A 93 -0.66 36.92 -17.42
CA GLY A 93 0.33 37.75 -18.12
C GLY A 93 1.80 37.37 -17.88
N ASN A 94 2.07 36.35 -17.06
CA ASN A 94 3.42 35.82 -16.88
C ASN A 94 3.86 35.04 -18.13
N LYS A 95 5.12 35.20 -18.56
CA LYS A 95 5.68 34.44 -19.70
C LYS A 95 6.14 33.03 -19.31
N CYS A 96 6.35 32.77 -18.02
CA CYS A 96 6.76 31.45 -17.53
C CYS A 96 5.51 30.55 -17.40
N PRO A 97 5.46 29.40 -18.10
CA PRO A 97 4.31 28.51 -18.06
C PRO A 97 4.41 27.58 -16.83
N LEU A 98 3.79 27.99 -15.73
CA LEU A 98 3.80 27.26 -14.45
C LEU A 98 2.50 26.49 -14.17
N TYR A 99 1.48 26.64 -15.01
CA TYR A 99 0.16 26.04 -14.80
C TYR A 99 -0.05 24.89 -15.76
N ILE A 100 -0.85 23.90 -15.38
CA ILE A 100 -1.27 22.82 -16.29
C ILE A 100 -2.57 23.25 -16.95
N GLY A 101 -2.60 23.22 -18.28
CA GLY A 101 -3.78 23.51 -19.10
C GLY A 101 -3.96 22.46 -20.18
N GLN A 102 -5.14 22.45 -20.80
CA GLN A 102 -5.40 21.61 -21.96
C GLN A 102 -4.86 22.32 -23.21
N GLY A 103 -3.99 21.63 -23.96
CA GLY A 103 -3.45 22.13 -25.23
C GLY A 103 -4.50 22.10 -26.34
N ASP A 104 -4.13 22.62 -27.51
CA ASP A 104 -4.95 22.53 -28.71
C ASP A 104 -4.87 21.11 -29.30
N SER A 105 -5.85 20.74 -30.13
CA SER A 105 -5.94 19.41 -30.76
C SER A 105 -4.83 19.08 -31.77
N SER A 106 -3.88 20.00 -31.97
CA SER A 106 -2.79 19.93 -32.94
C SER A 106 -1.39 19.81 -32.31
N SER A 107 -1.29 19.65 -30.99
CA SER A 107 -0.02 19.44 -30.28
C SER A 107 0.28 17.97 -30.02
#